data_AF-A0A2E5JR68-F1
#
_entry.id   AF-A0A2E5JR68-F1
#
_cell.length_a   1.000
_cell.length_b   1.000
_cell.length_c   1.000
_cell.angle_alpha   90.00
_cell.angle_beta   90.00
_cell.angle_gamma   90.00
#
_symmetry.space_group_name_H-M   'P 1'
#
loop_
_entity.id
_entity.type
_entity.pdbx_description
1 polymer ?
#
loop_
_entity_poly.entity_id
_entity_poly.type
_entity_poly.pdbx_seq_one_letter_code
_entity_poly.pdbx_strand_id
1 'polypeptide(L)' 'MSTEALNCLNIQPEGTYIDGTIGAGGHATQILSKLSSKGKLIGIDRDAKALEICYERFRSSAHKISLHHSSYH' A
#
# COMPACT_ATOMS: atom_id res chain seq x y z
N MET A 1 -6.54 -5.01 -13.20
CA MET A 1 -6.99 -4.61 -11.85
C MET A 1 -6.47 -3.20 -11.61
N SER A 2 -6.77 -2.19 -12.44
CA SER A 2 -8.05 -1.55 -12.83
C SER A 2 -8.31 -0.33 -11.96
N THR A 3 -8.10 0.85 -12.54
CA THR A 3 -8.16 2.20 -11.94
C THR A 3 -9.46 2.47 -11.17
N GLU A 4 -10.53 1.69 -11.42
CA GLU A 4 -11.81 1.82 -10.70
C GLU A 4 -11.69 1.68 -9.18
N ALA A 5 -10.88 0.74 -8.67
CA ALA A 5 -10.76 0.51 -7.23
C ALA A 5 -10.21 1.75 -6.49
N LEU A 6 -9.30 2.50 -7.13
CA LEU A 6 -8.73 3.71 -6.56
C LEU A 6 -9.59 4.95 -6.75
N ASN A 7 -10.42 4.97 -7.80
CA ASN A 7 -11.35 6.07 -8.05
C ASN A 7 -12.48 6.08 -7.01
N CYS A 8 -12.96 4.91 -6.59
CA CYS A 8 -13.95 4.79 -5.51
C CYS A 8 -13.39 5.15 -4.13
N LEU A 9 -12.06 5.06 -3.94
CA LEU A 9 -11.42 5.25 -2.65
C LEU A 9 -11.35 6.73 -2.21
N ASN A 10 -11.59 7.68 -3.15
CA ASN A 10 -11.53 9.13 -2.93
C ASN A 10 -10.35 9.56 -2.02
N ILE A 11 -9.13 9.22 -2.45
CA ILE A 11 -7.94 9.31 -1.60
C ILE A 11 -7.71 10.74 -1.12
N GLN A 12 -7.83 10.91 0.19
CA GLN A 12 -7.42 12.07 0.96
C GLN A 12 -5.90 12.04 1.22
N PRO A 13 -5.16 13.14 1.00
CA PRO A 13 -3.71 13.19 1.15
C PRO A 13 -3.18 12.80 2.53
N GLU A 14 -3.92 13.11 3.60
CA GLU A 14 -3.54 12.75 4.98
C GLU A 14 -4.27 11.50 5.50
N GLY A 15 -4.96 10.76 4.63
CA GLY A 15 -5.73 9.58 5.00
C GLY A 15 -4.85 8.37 5.38
N THR A 16 -5.47 7.39 6.04
CA THR A 16 -4.87 6.09 6.33
C THR A 16 -5.60 5.02 5.52
N TYR A 17 -4.85 4.25 4.74
CA TYR A 17 -5.41 3.22 3.86
C TYR A 17 -4.83 1.86 4.18
N ILE A 18 -5.65 0.84 3.98
CA ILE A 18 -5.26 -0.57 4.13
C ILE A 18 -5.41 -1.25 2.78
N ASP A 19 -4.31 -1.82 2.30
CA ASP A 19 -4.31 -2.74 1.17
C ASP A 19 -4.19 -4.17 1.71
N GLY A 20 -5.31 -4.89 1.73
CA GLY A 20 -5.39 -6.24 2.28
C GLY A 20 -4.65 -7.29 1.45
N THR A 21 -4.34 -6.98 0.19
CA THR A 21 -3.67 -7.89 -0.75
C THR A 21 -2.55 -7.14 -1.46
N ILE A 22 -1.66 -6.54 -0.67
CA ILE A 22 -0.68 -5.57 -1.20
C ILE A 22 0.24 -6.17 -2.26
N GLY A 23 0.47 -7.49 -2.20
CA GLY A 23 1.32 -8.21 -3.13
C GLY A 23 2.69 -7.54 -3.25
N ALA A 24 3.14 -7.36 -4.49
CA ALA A 24 4.38 -6.65 -4.81
C ALA A 24 4.26 -5.10 -4.85
N GLY A 25 3.14 -4.53 -4.40
CA GLY A 25 2.98 -3.08 -4.25
C GLY A 25 2.41 -2.31 -5.46
N GLY A 26 1.66 -2.99 -6.34
CA GLY A 26 1.07 -2.36 -7.53
C GLY A 26 0.09 -1.23 -7.20
N HIS A 27 -0.97 -1.55 -6.44
CA HIS A 27 -1.96 -0.55 -5.99
C HIS A 27 -1.38 0.41 -4.96
N ALA A 28 -0.55 -0.09 -4.05
CA ALA A 28 0.20 0.72 -3.09
C ALA A 28 0.92 1.91 -3.75
N THR A 29 1.57 1.69 -4.91
CA THR A 29 2.26 2.76 -5.65
C THR A 29 1.30 3.91 -6.00
N GLN A 30 0.09 3.58 -6.47
CA GLN A 30 -0.88 4.58 -6.88
C GLN A 30 -1.52 5.29 -5.67
N ILE A 31 -1.74 4.58 -4.55
CA ILE A 31 -2.19 5.19 -3.30
C ILE A 31 -1.14 6.19 -2.80
N LEU A 32 0.11 5.76 -2.68
CA LEU A 32 1.22 6.58 -2.17
C LEU A 32 1.44 7.84 -3.02
N SER A 33 1.29 7.75 -4.35
CA SER A 33 1.42 8.91 -5.23
C SER A 33 0.42 10.04 -4.93
N LYS A 34 -0.68 9.74 -4.23
CA LYS A 34 -1.72 10.70 -3.84
C LYS A 34 -1.64 11.10 -2.37
N LEU A 35 -0.79 10.45 -1.56
CA LEU A 35 -0.62 10.76 -0.14
C LEU A 35 0.43 11.86 0.05
N SER A 36 0.20 12.70 1.06
CA SER A 36 1.21 13.59 1.60
C SER A 36 2.14 12.82 2.56
N SER A 37 3.16 13.50 3.08
CA SER A 37 4.05 12.94 4.12
C SER A 37 3.34 12.54 5.42
N LYS A 38 2.10 13.00 5.63
CA LYS A 38 1.27 12.63 6.79
C LYS A 38 0.35 11.44 6.51
N GLY A 39 0.10 11.14 5.23
CA GLY A 39 -0.70 9.98 4.83
C GLY A 39 0.00 8.67 5.17
N LYS A 40 -0.79 7.61 5.36
CA LYS A 40 -0.28 6.29 5.77
C LYS A 40 -0.85 5.19 4.88
N LEU A 41 -0.02 4.20 4.59
CA LEU A 41 -0.43 2.97 3.94
C LEU A 41 -0.02 1.76 4.79
N ILE A 42 -0.98 0.88 5.04
CA ILE A 42 -0.78 -0.41 5.69
C ILE A 42 -1.02 -1.49 4.64
N GLY A 43 -0.01 -2.32 4.38
CA GLY A 43 -0.07 -3.44 3.46
C GLY A 43 -0.12 -4.77 4.18
N ILE A 44 -1.02 -5.64 3.78
CA ILE A 44 -1.13 -7.00 4.29
C ILE A 44 -0.99 -7.96 3.12
N ASP A 45 -0.22 -9.02 3.31
CA ASP A 45 -0.22 -10.17 2.40
C ASP A 45 0.10 -11.45 3.17
N ARG A 46 -0.33 -12.58 2.62
CA ARG A 46 0.00 -13.92 3.14
C ARG A 46 1.27 -14.49 2.52
N ASP A 47 1.71 -13.95 1.39
CA ASP A 47 2.96 -14.33 0.74
C ASP A 47 4.12 -13.45 1.23
N ALA A 48 5.01 -14.05 2.02
CA ALA A 48 6.22 -13.39 2.52
C ALA A 48 7.14 -12.89 1.38
N LYS A 49 7.19 -13.60 0.25
CA LYS A 49 8.00 -13.22 -0.90
C LYS A 49 7.44 -11.98 -1.59
N ALA A 50 6.10 -11.88 -1.67
CA ALA A 50 5.46 -10.68 -2.19
C ALA A 50 5.77 -9.47 -1.30
N LEU A 51 5.73 -9.64 0.03
CA LEU A 51 6.09 -8.59 0.98
C LEU A 51 7.56 -8.17 0.90
N GLU A 52 8.48 -9.11 0.67
CA GLU A 52 9.90 -8.78 0.46
C GLU A 52 10.09 -7.92 -0.79
N ILE A 53 9.45 -8.29 -1.91
CA ILE A 53 9.48 -7.50 -3.14
C ILE A 53 8.87 -6.11 -2.93
N CYS A 54 7.75 -6.03 -2.20
CA CYS A 54 7.10 -4.77 -1.86
C CYS A 54 7.99 -3.90 -0.96
N TYR A 55 8.64 -4.49 0.03
CA TYR A 55 9.56 -3.81 0.92
C TYR A 55 10.73 -3.20 0.14
N GLU A 56 11.40 -4.00 -0.70
CA GLU A 56 12.51 -3.50 -1.51
C GLU A 56 12.08 -2.41 -2.51
N ARG A 57 10.88 -2.53 -3.09
CA ARG A 57 10.29 -1.50 -3.96
C ARG A 57 10.17 -0.15 -3.24
N PHE A 58 9.75 -0.15 -1.98
CA PHE A 58 9.48 1.08 -1.23
C PHE A 58 10.54 1.44 -0.19
N ARG A 59 11.66 0.72 -0.16
CA ARG A 59 12.76 0.93 0.79
C ARG A 59 13.30 2.37 0.80
N SER A 60 13.31 3.00 -0.37
CA SER A 60 13.76 4.39 -0.57
C SER A 60 12.59 5.39 -0.70
N SER A 61 11.36 4.96 -0.40
CA SER A 61 10.19 5.83 -0.45
C SER A 61 10.24 6.85 0.69
N ALA A 62 9.83 8.09 0.42
CA ALA A 62 9.66 9.11 1.46
C ALA A 62 8.43 8.84 2.35
N HIS A 63 7.53 7.97 1.90
CA HIS A 63 6.26 7.70 2.56
C HIS A 63 6.39 6.53 3.53
N LYS A 64 5.73 6.65 4.68
CA LYS A 64 5.70 5.59 5.70
C LYS A 64 4.73 4.49 5.27
N ILE A 65 5.26 3.28 5.08
CA ILE A 65 4.48 2.08 4.76
C ILE A 65 4.74 1.05 5.85
N SER A 66 3.68 0.44 6.36
CA SER A 66 3.74 -0.67 7.30
C SER A 66 3.31 -1.95 6.59
N LEU A 67 4.17 -2.96 6.56
CA LEU A 67 3.92 -4.24 5.89
C LEU A 67 3.72 -5.34 6.94
N HIS A 68 2.64 -6.11 6.80
CA HIS A 68 2.26 -7.15 7.74
C HIS A 68 2.07 -8.48 7.00
N HIS A 69 2.89 -9.47 7.37
CA HIS A 69 2.69 -10.85 6.95
C HIS A 69 1.58 -11.48 7.78
N SER A 70 0.36 -11.43 7.29
CA SER A 70 -0.82 -11.89 8.03
C SER A 70 -1.98 -12.24 7.10
N SER A 71 -2.99 -12.90 7.66
CA SER A 71 -4.32 -12.92 7.08
C SER A 71 -5.13 -11.75 7.63
N TYR A 72 -5.94 -11.10 6.78
CA TYR A 72 -7.03 -10.23 7.20
C TYR A 72 -8.31 -11.09 7.24
N HIS A 73 -8.80 -11.38 8.44
CA HIS A 73 -10.08 -12.02 8.71
C HIS A 73 -10.71 -11.34 9.93
#